data_AF-Q9C4X0-F1
#
_entry.id   AF-Q9C4X0-F1
#
_cell.length_a   1.000
_cell.length_b   1.000
_cell.length_c   1.000
_cell.angle_alpha   90.00
_cell.angle_beta   90.00
_cell.angle_gamma   90.00
#
_symmetry.space_group_name_H-M   'P 1'
#
loop_
_entity.id
_entity.type
_entity.pdbx_description
1 polymer ?
#
loop_
_entity_poly.entity_id
_entity_poly.type
_entity_poly.pdbx_seq_one_letter_code
_entity_poly.pdbx_strand_id
1 'polypeptide(L)'
;MSTLQASKNSPVEGGKDLLFLISLMDKQDKVEFVKQFKEDFLLQVEEKKLSRTGYYKLLQGYAPSDERLAEIVEMDEKARKWLIERVKEKAERALQIIERMEVNGE
;
A
#
# COMPACT_ATOMS: atom_id res chain seq x y z
N MET A 1 -6.44 -10.80 -40.21
CA MET A 1 -6.72 -9.68 -39.29
C MET A 1 -7.45 -10.26 -38.09
N SER A 2 -6.72 -10.83 -37.14
CA SER A 2 -7.29 -11.40 -35.92
C SER A 2 -7.32 -10.30 -34.87
N THR A 3 -8.50 -9.88 -34.46
CA THR A 3 -8.70 -8.97 -33.34
C THR A 3 -8.27 -9.69 -32.07
N LEU A 4 -7.11 -9.31 -31.52
CA LEU A 4 -6.72 -9.65 -30.16
C LEU A 4 -7.74 -9.00 -29.22
N GLN A 5 -8.75 -9.77 -28.83
CA GLN A 5 -9.51 -9.52 -27.62
C GLN A 5 -8.51 -9.58 -26.47
N ALA A 6 -8.04 -8.42 -26.01
CA ALA A 6 -7.32 -8.31 -24.77
C ALA A 6 -8.25 -8.86 -23.67
N SER A 7 -7.90 -10.04 -23.18
CA SER A 7 -8.62 -10.76 -22.15
C SER A 7 -8.74 -9.88 -20.90
N LYS A 8 -9.94 -9.33 -20.69
CA LYS A 8 -10.41 -8.92 -19.37
C LYS A 8 -10.49 -10.18 -18.50
N ASN A 9 -9.45 -10.38 -17.70
CA ASN A 9 -9.35 -11.19 -16.46
C ASN A 9 -7.92 -11.73 -16.39
N SER A 10 -6.96 -10.92 -15.92
CA SER A 10 -5.68 -11.49 -15.48
C SER A 10 -5.92 -12.14 -14.11
N PRO A 11 -5.71 -13.46 -13.95
CA PRO A 11 -6.02 -14.18 -12.73
C PRO A 11 -4.89 -14.02 -11.69
N VAL A 12 -5.22 -13.60 -10.48
CA VAL A 12 -4.44 -13.87 -9.24
C VAL A 12 -3.03 -13.22 -9.09
N GLU A 13 -2.44 -12.62 -10.13
CA GLU A 13 -1.12 -11.95 -10.00
C GLU A 13 -1.18 -10.60 -9.25
N GLY A 14 -2.21 -9.79 -9.49
CA GLY A 14 -2.27 -8.42 -8.93
C GLY A 14 -2.39 -8.35 -7.41
N GLY A 15 -2.92 -9.39 -6.75
CA GLY A 15 -3.04 -9.42 -5.29
C GLY A 15 -1.70 -9.70 -4.58
N LYS A 16 -0.85 -10.54 -5.19
CA LYS A 16 0.49 -10.84 -4.66
C LYS A 16 1.42 -9.64 -4.81
N ASP A 17 1.36 -8.97 -5.95
CA ASP A 17 2.15 -7.77 -6.20
C ASP A 17 1.75 -6.63 -5.26
N LEU A 18 0.44 -6.45 -5.03
CA LEU A 18 -0.06 -5.44 -4.10
C LEU A 18 0.45 -5.69 -2.66
N LEU A 19 0.30 -6.91 -2.15
CA LEU A 19 0.79 -7.26 -0.82
C LEU A 19 2.30 -7.10 -0.71
N PHE A 20 3.04 -7.45 -1.76
CA PHE A 20 4.48 -7.20 -1.82
C PHE A 20 4.80 -5.71 -1.70
N LEU A 21 4.13 -4.83 -2.46
CA LEU A 21 4.33 -3.38 -2.35
C LEU A 21 4.00 -2.85 -0.94
N ILE A 22 2.92 -3.34 -0.32
CA ILE A 22 2.54 -2.99 1.05
C ILE A 22 3.59 -3.47 2.06
N SER A 23 4.21 -4.63 1.81
CA SER A 23 5.26 -5.18 2.69
C SER A 23 6.53 -4.31 2.72
N LEU A 24 6.76 -3.50 1.68
CA LEU A 24 7.87 -2.53 1.62
C LEU A 24 7.61 -1.26 2.47
N MET A 25 6.37 -1.04 2.88
CA MET A 25 6.01 0.05 3.80
C MET A 25 6.50 -0.27 5.20
N ASP A 26 7.17 0.69 5.83
CA ASP A 26 7.52 0.56 7.24
C ASP A 26 6.35 0.96 8.16
N LYS A 27 6.56 0.84 9.46
CA LYS A 27 5.52 1.20 10.45
C LYS A 27 5.05 2.65 10.28
N GLN A 28 5.95 3.58 9.99
CA GLN A 28 5.61 5.00 9.88
C GLN A 28 4.76 5.24 8.64
N ASP A 29 5.13 4.64 7.50
CA ASP A 29 4.34 4.69 6.27
C ASP A 29 2.92 4.16 6.51
N LYS A 30 2.77 3.03 7.20
CA LYS A 30 1.45 2.42 7.49
C LYS A 30 0.60 3.29 8.42
N VAL A 31 1.22 3.97 9.38
CA VAL A 31 0.53 4.94 10.24
C VAL A 31 0.13 6.20 9.47
N GLU A 32 0.98 6.68 8.56
CA GLU A 32 0.66 7.81 7.71
C GLU A 32 -0.50 7.49 6.76
N PHE A 33 -0.50 6.29 6.17
CA PHE A 33 -1.61 5.79 5.36
C PHE A 33 -2.94 5.85 6.13
N VAL A 34 -2.98 5.40 7.38
CA VAL A 34 -4.19 5.50 8.22
C VAL A 34 -4.68 6.94 8.35
N LYS A 35 -3.77 7.89 8.58
CA LYS A 35 -4.13 9.31 8.73
C LYS A 35 -4.72 9.88 7.44
N GLN A 36 -4.15 9.47 6.30
CA GLN A 36 -4.51 9.99 5.00
C GLN A 36 -5.84 9.41 4.47
N PHE A 37 -6.11 8.15 4.78
CA PHE A 37 -7.29 7.40 4.34
C PHE A 37 -8.25 7.12 5.49
N LYS A 38 -8.30 8.01 6.49
CA LYS A 38 -9.10 7.81 7.73
C LYS A 38 -10.58 7.55 7.45
N GLU A 39 -11.14 8.14 6.40
CA GLU A 39 -12.54 7.95 6.02
C GLU A 39 -12.78 6.54 5.47
N ASP A 40 -11.82 5.97 4.73
CA ASP A 40 -11.91 4.58 4.26
C ASP A 40 -11.83 3.58 5.43
N PHE A 41 -11.03 3.89 6.46
CA PHE A 41 -11.06 3.12 7.71
C PHE A 41 -12.37 3.29 8.49
N LEU A 42 -12.99 4.47 8.44
CA LEU A 42 -14.29 4.69 9.07
C LEU A 42 -15.39 3.88 8.36
N LEU A 43 -15.35 3.79 7.03
CA LEU A 43 -16.24 2.91 6.27
C LEU A 43 -16.09 1.45 6.71
N GLN A 44 -14.87 0.95 6.96
CA GLN A 44 -14.69 -0.39 7.53
C GLN A 44 -15.34 -0.57 8.92
N VAL A 45 -15.47 0.51 9.70
CA VAL A 45 -16.20 0.47 10.97
C VAL A 45 -17.70 0.36 10.73
N GLU A 46 -18.24 1.11 9.77
CA GLU A 46 -19.65 1.06 9.37
C GLU A 46 -20.03 -0.33 8.82
N GLU A 47 -19.14 -0.93 8.03
CA GLU A 47 -19.26 -2.29 7.49
C GLU A 47 -18.98 -3.39 8.53
N LYS A 48 -18.69 -3.03 9.80
CA LYS A 48 -18.36 -3.95 10.90
C LYS A 48 -17.11 -4.82 10.67
N LYS A 49 -16.24 -4.46 9.72
CA LYS A 49 -14.92 -5.07 9.48
C LYS A 49 -13.85 -4.58 10.47
N LEU A 50 -14.06 -3.40 11.05
CA LEU A 50 -13.20 -2.79 12.05
C LEU A 50 -14.02 -2.35 13.27
N SER A 51 -13.56 -2.63 14.48
CA SER A 51 -14.22 -2.08 15.67
C SER A 51 -13.90 -0.59 15.85
N ARG A 52 -14.80 0.18 16.46
CA ARG A 52 -14.53 1.58 16.83
C ARG A 52 -13.24 1.71 17.65
N THR A 53 -13.03 0.82 18.61
CA THR A 53 -11.80 0.78 19.41
C THR A 53 -10.57 0.50 18.54
N GLY A 54 -10.67 -0.42 17.58
CA GLY A 54 -9.61 -0.71 16.62
C GLY A 54 -9.26 0.53 15.78
N TYR A 55 -10.27 1.21 15.24
CA TYR A 55 -10.08 2.45 14.49
C TYR A 55 -9.34 3.53 15.30
N TYR A 56 -9.76 3.79 16.54
CA TYR A 56 -9.05 4.76 17.39
C TYR A 56 -7.61 4.35 17.71
N LYS A 57 -7.32 3.06 17.88
CA LYS A 57 -5.93 2.58 18.01
C LYS A 57 -5.12 2.89 16.76
N LEU A 58 -5.66 2.65 15.57
CA LEU A 58 -4.97 2.98 14.32
C LEU A 58 -4.66 4.49 14.23
N LEU A 59 -5.63 5.36 14.56
CA LEU A 59 -5.42 6.81 14.61
C LEU A 59 -4.35 7.23 15.63
N GLN A 60 -4.18 6.47 16.71
CA GLN A 60 -3.15 6.69 17.73
C GLN A 60 -1.76 6.19 17.31
N GLY A 61 -1.59 5.66 16.09
CA GLY A 61 -0.30 5.25 15.55
C GLY A 61 0.01 3.76 15.67
N TYR A 62 -1.02 2.93 15.89
CA TYR A 62 -0.88 1.49 15.67
C TYR A 62 -0.88 1.21 14.17
N ALA A 63 0.08 0.42 13.70
CA ALA A 63 0.11 0.03 12.30
C ALA A 63 -1.02 -0.98 12.02
N PRO A 64 -1.81 -0.77 10.95
CA PRO A 64 -2.74 -1.78 10.45
C PRO A 64 -1.98 -2.97 9.87
N SER A 65 -2.69 -4.09 9.66
CA SER A 65 -2.14 -5.23 8.94
C SER A 65 -2.13 -4.98 7.44
N ASP A 66 -1.33 -5.77 6.72
CA ASP A 66 -1.14 -5.61 5.28
C ASP A 66 -2.42 -5.94 4.51
N GLU A 67 -3.19 -6.93 4.99
CA GLU A 67 -4.49 -7.27 4.41
C GLU A 67 -5.48 -6.11 4.54
N ARG A 68 -5.50 -5.41 5.69
CA ARG A 68 -6.38 -4.26 5.88
C ARG A 68 -6.01 -3.10 4.95
N LEU A 69 -4.73 -2.88 4.74
CA LEU A 69 -4.25 -1.88 3.77
C LEU A 69 -4.62 -2.29 2.34
N ALA A 70 -4.48 -3.58 2.01
CA ALA A 70 -4.83 -4.10 0.69
C ALA A 70 -6.32 -3.90 0.38
N GLU A 71 -7.22 -4.19 1.32
CA GLU A 71 -8.65 -3.94 1.16
C GLU A 71 -8.96 -2.48 0.79
N ILE A 72 -8.31 -1.51 1.44
CA ILE A 72 -8.51 -0.09 1.14
C ILE A 72 -7.91 0.26 -0.23
N VAL A 73 -6.71 -0.22 -0.55
CA VAL A 73 -6.06 0.03 -1.84
C VAL A 73 -6.81 -0.60 -3.03
N GLU A 74 -7.51 -1.71 -2.80
CA GLU A 74 -8.38 -2.33 -3.80
C GLU A 74 -9.64 -1.50 -4.06
N MET A 75 -10.18 -0.84 -3.03
CA MET A 75 -11.43 -0.09 -3.10
C MET A 75 -11.26 1.40 -3.47
N ASP A 76 -10.12 2.01 -3.13
CA ASP A 76 -9.82 3.42 -3.40
C ASP A 76 -8.61 3.62 -4.32
N GLU A 77 -8.86 4.20 -5.50
CA GLU A 77 -7.82 4.52 -6.47
C GLU A 77 -6.80 5.54 -5.94
N LYS A 78 -7.22 6.46 -5.04
CA LYS A 78 -6.29 7.41 -4.42
C LYS A 78 -5.34 6.72 -3.46
N ALA A 79 -5.84 5.78 -2.66
CA ALA A 79 -5.02 4.90 -1.83
C ALA A 79 -4.00 4.09 -2.65
N ARG A 80 -4.43 3.55 -3.80
CA ARG A 80 -3.52 2.87 -4.74
C ARG A 80 -2.42 3.78 -5.25
N LYS A 81 -2.78 4.98 -5.72
CA LYS A 81 -1.79 5.96 -6.22
C LYS A 81 -0.81 6.34 -5.12
N TRP A 82 -1.30 6.59 -3.91
CA TRP A 82 -0.46 6.93 -2.77
C TRP A 82 0.55 5.82 -2.45
N LEU A 83 0.11 4.55 -2.42
CA LEU A 83 0.99 3.41 -2.18
C LEU A 83 2.12 3.35 -3.22
N ILE A 84 1.76 3.45 -4.50
CA ILE A 84 2.72 3.36 -5.61
C ILE A 84 3.76 4.47 -5.51
N GLU A 85 3.34 5.72 -5.29
CA GLU A 85 4.26 6.85 -5.17
C GLU A 85 5.18 6.69 -3.95
N ARG A 86 4.64 6.29 -2.79
CA ARG A 86 5.45 6.05 -1.60
C ARG A 86 6.50 4.96 -1.83
N VAL A 87 6.15 3.87 -2.50
CA VAL A 87 7.11 2.79 -2.80
C VAL A 87 8.16 3.23 -3.83
N LYS A 88 7.78 4.00 -4.86
CA LYS A 88 8.74 4.57 -5.83
C LYS A 88 9.78 5.45 -5.14
N GLU A 89 9.36 6.36 -4.27
CA GLU A 89 10.29 7.22 -3.51
C GLU A 89 11.30 6.40 -2.70
N LYS A 90 10.85 5.31 -2.07
CA LYS A 90 11.75 4.42 -1.32
C LYS A 90 12.71 3.69 -2.24
N ALA A 91 12.23 3.19 -3.37
CA ALA A 91 13.07 2.50 -4.36
C ALA A 91 14.14 3.43 -4.93
N GLU A 92 13.79 4.66 -5.30
CA GLU A 92 14.74 5.68 -5.80
C GLU A 92 15.81 6.00 -4.77
N ARG A 93 15.43 6.22 -3.51
CA ARG A 93 16.40 6.46 -2.42
C ARG A 93 17.32 5.26 -2.20
N ALA A 94 16.79 4.04 -2.28
CA ALA A 94 17.59 2.83 -2.15
C ALA A 94 18.63 2.71 -3.27
N LEU A 95 18.25 2.98 -4.52
CA LEU A 95 19.18 2.99 -5.66
C LEU A 95 20.29 4.03 -5.47
N GLN A 96 19.96 5.25 -5.06
CA GLN A 96 20.96 6.29 -4.77
C GLN A 96 21.93 5.88 -3.64
N ILE A 97 21.47 5.13 -2.64
CA ILE A 97 22.33 4.63 -1.57
C ILE A 97 23.28 3.56 -2.12
N ILE A 98 22.78 2.62 -2.92
CA ILE A 98 23.57 1.55 -3.53
C ILE A 98 24.67 2.15 -4.43
N GLU A 99 24.32 3.07 -5.33
CA GLU A 99 25.29 3.75 -6.20
C GLU A 99 26.42 4.41 -5.40
N ARG A 100 26.09 5.10 -4.29
CA ARG A 100 27.11 5.68 -3.40
C ARG A 100 27.97 4.63 -2.70
N MET A 101 27.43 3.46 -2.38
CA MET A 101 28.20 2.39 -1.75
C MET A 101 29.16 1.73 -2.74
N GLU A 102 28.75 1.57 -4.00
CA GLU A 102 29.59 1.03 -5.08
C GLU A 102 30.75 1.97 -5.42
N VAL A 103 30.47 3.28 -5.56
CA VAL A 103 31.50 4.28 -5.89
C VAL A 103 32.52 4.51 -4.75
N ASN A 104 32.09 4.42 -3.48
CA ASN A 104 32.99 4.59 -2.33
C ASN A 104 33.66 3.28 -1.87
N GLY A 105 33.32 2.14 -2.49
CA GLY A 105 33.91 0.84 -2.21
C GLY A 105 35.13 0.50 -3.08
N GLU A 106 35.46 1.35 -4.05
CA GLU A 106 36.69 1.36 -4.85
C GLU A 106 37.75 2.30 -4.24
#